data_AF-A0A7L2IFG4-F1
#
_entry.id   AF-A0A7L2IFG4-F1
#
_cell.length_a   1.000
_cell.length_b   1.000
_cell.length_c   1.000
_cell.angle_alpha   90.00
_cell.angle_beta   90.00
_cell.angle_gamma   90.00
#
_symmetry.space_group_name_H-M   'P 1'
#
loop_
_entity.id
_entity.type
_entity.pdbx_description
1 polymer ?
#
loop_
_entity_poly.entity_id
_entity_poly.type
_entity_poly.pdbx_seq_one_letter_code
_entity_poly.pdbx_strand_id
1 'polypeptide(L)'
;CQILRCSSEYLAAPPAARCSALRSYARCTRRAARTCRGDLAYHSAVQGIEDLMIQNNCSKEGPTSAPRPPARRRLQPGDVCDYERSFVSRHGTAPSYQHCAAFGAPHVRTFHDDFHTCRVEGSWPLLDNDYLFVQATSSPVAKGSNATVTTKLTIIFKSRKECIEQKVYQAELGNLPAAFRDGSATGGSGPGGSSLAIHERVPGQLVEIRASYIGTTVAVRQAGRQLSFAIRTAREVAEAFGPEQDLQLCVGGCPRGQRLARGRRGQGGRLARAAEALCRQLLPVEDLYFQACVFDVRSSGDASLALAALGALEDARRFLPGTRSLHLFQ
;
A
#
# COMPACT_ATOMS: atom_id res chain seq x y z
N CYS A 1 -7.59 -7.92 43.14
CA CYS A 1 -7.37 -6.50 43.47
C CYS A 1 -6.04 -6.05 42.85
N GLN A 2 -5.91 -4.83 42.32
CA GLN A 2 -4.63 -4.28 41.81
C GLN A 2 -4.21 -3.02 42.60
N ILE A 3 -4.16 -3.12 43.93
CA ILE A 3 -3.97 -1.96 44.82
C ILE A 3 -2.63 -1.24 44.60
N LEU A 4 -1.58 -1.97 44.20
CA LEU A 4 -0.26 -1.42 43.92
C LEU A 4 -0.25 -0.39 42.79
N ARG A 5 -1.28 -0.37 41.92
CA ARG A 5 -1.43 0.68 40.90
C ARG A 5 -1.79 2.05 41.50
N CYS A 6 -2.35 2.09 42.70
CA CYS A 6 -2.75 3.35 43.33
C CYS A 6 -1.56 4.16 43.89
N SER A 7 -0.41 3.51 44.18
CA SER A 7 0.76 4.16 44.78
C SER A 7 1.78 4.69 43.76
N SER A 8 1.67 4.31 42.49
CA SER A 8 2.68 4.62 41.47
C SER A 8 2.90 6.12 41.24
N GLU A 9 1.84 6.92 41.32
CA GLU A 9 1.95 8.38 41.16
C GLU A 9 2.64 9.04 42.35
N TYR A 10 2.41 8.54 43.56
CA TYR A 10 3.08 9.04 44.75
C TYR A 10 4.58 8.70 44.75
N LEU A 11 4.93 7.46 44.41
CA LEU A 11 6.33 7.01 44.35
C LEU A 11 7.16 7.80 43.34
N ALA A 12 6.53 8.33 42.28
CA ALA A 12 7.17 9.14 41.25
C ALA A 12 7.02 10.66 41.47
N ALA A 13 6.37 11.11 42.54
CA ALA A 13 6.05 12.52 42.73
C ALA A 13 7.26 13.32 43.27
N PRO A 14 7.63 14.46 42.65
CA PRO A 14 8.60 15.38 43.22
C PRO A 14 8.05 16.01 44.52
N PRO A 15 8.92 16.55 45.41
CA PRO A 15 8.51 17.12 46.69
C PRO A 15 7.33 18.11 46.59
N ALA A 16 7.33 18.99 45.57
CA ALA A 16 6.30 19.99 45.34
C ALA A 16 4.91 19.41 44.99
N ALA A 17 4.83 18.15 44.55
CA ALA A 17 3.59 17.49 44.13
C ALA A 17 3.17 16.34 45.06
N ARG A 18 3.86 16.13 46.19
CA ARG A 18 3.57 15.01 47.11
C ARG A 18 2.15 15.05 47.66
N CYS A 19 1.66 16.22 48.06
CA CYS A 19 0.32 16.33 48.64
C CYS A 19 -0.80 16.06 47.62
N SER A 20 -0.65 16.48 46.36
CA SER A 20 -1.65 16.16 45.32
C SER A 20 -1.61 14.68 44.95
N ALA A 21 -0.43 14.07 44.92
CA ALA A 21 -0.24 12.64 44.68
C ALA A 21 -0.76 11.76 45.83
N LEU A 22 -0.53 12.13 47.09
CA LEU A 22 -1.08 11.43 48.26
C LEU A 22 -2.61 11.51 48.31
N ARG A 23 -3.19 12.68 47.97
CA ARG A 23 -4.66 12.82 47.84
C ARG A 23 -5.22 11.93 46.72
N SER A 24 -4.51 11.79 45.60
CA SER A 24 -4.87 10.84 44.53
C SER A 24 -4.76 9.39 44.98
N TYR A 25 -3.70 9.04 45.70
CA TYR A 25 -3.48 7.71 46.27
C TYR A 25 -4.65 7.35 47.20
N ALA A 26 -5.00 8.24 48.14
CA ALA A 26 -6.13 8.09 49.06
C ALA A 26 -7.48 7.94 48.36
N ARG A 27 -7.69 8.60 47.22
CA ARG A 27 -8.93 8.49 46.43
C ARG A 27 -8.99 7.17 45.68
N CYS A 28 -7.86 6.72 45.12
CA CYS A 28 -7.74 5.45 44.40
C CYS A 28 -7.97 4.26 45.33
N THR A 29 -7.36 4.25 46.51
CA THR A 29 -7.55 3.19 47.51
C THR A 29 -9.00 3.11 47.99
N ARG A 30 -9.66 4.26 48.27
CA ARG A 30 -11.09 4.29 48.63
C ARG A 30 -12.00 3.67 47.56
N ARG A 31 -11.73 3.93 46.27
CA ARG A 31 -12.48 3.31 45.16
C ARG A 31 -12.26 1.81 45.06
N ALA A 32 -11.08 1.33 45.43
CA ALA A 32 -10.71 -0.08 45.39
C ALA A 32 -11.26 -0.90 46.60
N ALA A 33 -11.84 -0.25 47.60
CA ALA A 33 -12.27 -0.89 48.86
C ALA A 33 -13.14 -2.14 48.67
N ARG A 34 -14.09 -2.11 47.73
CA ARG A 34 -15.00 -3.25 47.48
C ARG A 34 -14.27 -4.47 46.88
N THR A 35 -13.32 -4.23 45.97
CA THR A 35 -12.61 -5.29 45.24
C THR A 35 -11.36 -5.79 45.98
N CYS A 36 -10.94 -5.08 47.03
CA CYS A 36 -9.71 -5.33 47.79
C CYS A 36 -9.94 -5.68 49.27
N ARG A 37 -11.17 -6.07 49.64
CA ARG A 37 -11.58 -6.27 51.05
C ARG A 37 -10.72 -7.27 51.83
N GLY A 38 -10.20 -8.30 51.17
CA GLY A 38 -9.33 -9.33 51.76
C GLY A 38 -7.84 -9.19 51.42
N ASP A 39 -7.41 -8.05 50.88
CA ASP A 39 -6.02 -7.84 50.47
C ASP A 39 -5.24 -7.14 51.59
N LEU A 40 -4.17 -7.77 52.11
CA LEU A 40 -3.36 -7.21 53.18
C LEU A 40 -2.68 -5.90 52.75
N ALA A 41 -2.22 -5.80 51.49
CA ALA A 41 -1.56 -4.60 50.99
C ALA A 41 -2.54 -3.42 50.89
N TYR A 42 -3.84 -3.68 50.71
CA TYR A 42 -4.87 -2.65 50.81
C TYR A 42 -4.99 -2.08 52.22
N HIS A 43 -5.08 -2.94 53.25
CA HIS A 43 -5.20 -2.47 54.64
C HIS A 43 -3.93 -1.74 55.09
N SER A 44 -2.75 -2.23 54.71
CA SER A 44 -1.48 -1.54 54.94
C SER A 44 -1.40 -0.20 54.22
N ALA A 45 -1.89 -0.12 52.97
CA ALA A 45 -1.92 1.13 52.20
C ALA A 45 -2.86 2.17 52.82
N VAL A 46 -4.04 1.77 53.28
CA VAL A 46 -5.01 2.70 53.91
C VAL A 46 -4.41 3.38 55.14
N GLN A 47 -3.75 2.60 56.02
CA GLN A 47 -3.08 3.14 57.20
C GLN A 47 -1.86 3.99 56.81
N GLY A 48 -0.99 3.47 55.93
CA GLY A 48 0.23 4.18 55.53
C GLY A 48 -0.03 5.51 54.81
N ILE A 49 -1.16 5.67 54.11
CA ILE A 49 -1.52 6.94 53.49
C ILE A 49 -1.74 8.04 54.52
N GLU A 50 -2.35 7.73 55.67
CA GLU A 50 -2.60 8.73 56.71
C GLU A 50 -1.28 9.21 57.34
N ASP A 51 -0.37 8.29 57.63
CA ASP A 51 0.97 8.61 58.13
C ASP A 51 1.75 9.47 57.14
N LEU A 52 1.72 9.11 55.85
CA LEU A 52 2.41 9.86 54.80
C LEU A 52 1.85 11.28 54.62
N MET A 53 0.55 11.47 54.82
CA MET A 53 -0.09 12.78 54.79
C MET A 53 0.38 13.67 55.96
N ILE A 54 0.52 13.09 57.15
CA ILE A 54 1.04 13.79 58.34
C ILE A 54 2.53 14.14 58.14
N GLN A 55 3.35 13.18 57.70
CA GLN A 55 4.79 13.37 57.49
C GLN A 55 5.10 14.46 56.45
N ASN A 56 4.25 14.65 55.45
CA ASN A 56 4.44 15.67 54.42
C ASN A 56 3.61 16.94 54.66
N ASN A 57 3.01 17.09 55.84
CA ASN A 57 2.18 18.22 56.25
C ASN A 57 1.08 18.58 55.22
N CYS A 58 0.39 17.56 54.71
CA CYS A 58 -0.58 17.68 53.64
C CYS A 58 -2.01 17.83 54.17
N SER A 59 -2.77 18.78 53.64
CA SER A 59 -4.23 18.84 53.85
C SER A 59 -4.93 17.67 53.15
N LYS A 60 -5.96 17.10 53.81
CA LYS A 60 -6.85 16.07 53.24
C LYS A 60 -7.71 16.62 52.09
N GLU A 61 -7.91 17.93 52.04
CA GLU A 61 -8.67 18.64 51.01
C GLU A 61 -7.76 19.35 50.01
N GLY A 62 -8.18 19.40 48.75
CA GLY A 62 -7.45 20.10 47.68
C GLY A 62 -7.33 19.31 46.36
N PRO A 63 -6.64 19.85 45.35
CA PRO A 63 -6.57 19.27 43.99
C PRO A 63 -5.78 17.95 43.92
N THR A 64 -6.42 16.87 43.48
CA THR A 64 -5.73 15.61 43.12
C THR A 64 -4.84 15.80 41.90
N SER A 65 -3.81 14.95 41.72
CA SER A 65 -3.04 14.89 40.47
C SER A 65 -3.97 14.91 39.25
N ALA A 66 -3.58 15.66 38.21
CA ALA A 66 -4.34 15.71 36.97
C ALA A 66 -4.44 14.31 36.38
N PRO A 67 -5.62 13.89 35.85
CA PRO A 67 -5.75 12.60 35.20
C PRO A 67 -4.71 12.52 34.08
N ARG A 68 -3.81 11.54 34.16
CA ARG A 68 -2.93 11.25 33.03
C ARG A 68 -3.86 10.95 31.83
N PRO A 69 -3.71 11.61 30.68
CA PRO A 69 -4.45 11.21 29.49
C PRO A 69 -4.23 9.70 29.29
N PRO A 70 -5.26 8.94 28.87
CA PRO A 70 -5.12 7.50 28.68
C PRO A 70 -3.86 7.27 27.88
N ALA A 71 -2.97 6.42 28.41
CA ALA A 71 -1.70 6.14 27.76
C ALA A 71 -2.00 5.79 26.31
N ARG A 72 -1.59 6.66 25.37
CA ARG A 72 -1.56 6.30 23.95
C ARG A 72 -0.81 4.97 23.92
N ARG A 73 -1.48 3.88 23.51
CA ARG A 73 -0.80 2.59 23.30
C ARG A 73 0.41 2.95 22.45
N ARG A 74 1.62 2.79 23.00
CA ARG A 74 2.83 2.87 22.18
C ARG A 74 2.60 1.82 21.10
N LEU A 75 2.49 2.24 19.84
CA LEU A 75 2.42 1.31 18.72
C LEU A 75 3.56 0.32 18.91
N GLN A 76 3.25 -0.98 18.86
CA GLN A 76 4.31 -1.99 18.85
C GLN A 76 5.20 -1.70 17.62
N PRO A 77 6.52 -1.99 17.65
CA PRO A 77 7.39 -1.72 16.51
C PRO A 77 6.88 -2.29 15.17
N GLY A 78 6.19 -3.43 15.19
CA GLY A 78 5.53 -4.00 14.01
C GLY A 78 4.28 -3.24 13.52
N ASP A 79 3.60 -2.50 14.40
CA ASP A 79 2.44 -1.67 14.03
C ASP A 79 2.87 -0.44 13.21
N VAL A 80 4.13 0.02 13.37
CA VAL A 80 4.70 1.16 12.64
C VAL A 80 4.87 0.85 11.15
N CYS A 81 5.11 -0.42 10.82
CA CYS A 81 5.29 -0.91 9.44
C CYS A 81 4.01 -1.54 8.87
N ASP A 82 2.87 -1.27 9.49
CA ASP A 82 1.53 -1.58 8.99
C ASP A 82 0.82 -0.24 8.70
N TYR A 83 0.77 0.11 7.41
CA TYR A 83 0.20 1.35 6.93
C TYR A 83 -1.27 1.50 7.30
N GLU A 84 -2.08 0.45 7.08
CA GLU A 84 -3.52 0.49 7.34
C GLU A 84 -3.79 0.71 8.82
N ARG A 85 -3.11 -0.04 9.68
CA ARG A 85 -3.22 0.10 11.14
C ARG A 85 -2.77 1.48 11.62
N SER A 86 -1.64 1.96 11.10
CA SER A 86 -1.11 3.29 11.41
C SER A 86 -2.02 4.41 10.92
N PHE A 87 -2.65 4.26 9.76
CA PHE A 87 -3.58 5.23 9.20
C PHE A 87 -4.87 5.29 10.04
N VAL A 88 -5.49 4.16 10.33
CA VAL A 88 -6.69 4.08 11.17
C VAL A 88 -6.43 4.65 12.56
N SER A 89 -5.27 4.35 13.16
CA SER A 89 -4.91 4.90 14.47
C SER A 89 -4.72 6.42 14.47
N ARG A 90 -4.34 7.02 13.33
CA ARG A 90 -4.12 8.48 13.21
C ARG A 90 -5.36 9.24 12.78
N HIS A 91 -6.15 8.69 11.87
CA HIS A 91 -7.26 9.37 11.20
C HIS A 91 -8.65 8.85 11.58
N GLY A 92 -8.74 7.73 12.30
CA GLY A 92 -10.01 7.12 12.72
C GLY A 92 -10.86 6.54 11.58
N THR A 93 -10.32 6.50 10.36
CA THR A 93 -10.99 6.04 9.14
C THR A 93 -10.06 5.16 8.31
N ALA A 94 -10.62 4.37 7.39
CA ALA A 94 -9.82 3.55 6.47
C ALA A 94 -9.19 4.43 5.37
N PRO A 95 -7.95 4.13 4.93
CA PRO A 95 -7.33 4.86 3.84
C PRO A 95 -8.03 4.62 2.51
N SER A 96 -7.93 5.60 1.61
CA SER A 96 -8.33 5.46 0.21
C SER A 96 -7.17 4.95 -0.65
N TYR A 97 -7.50 4.19 -1.69
CA TYR A 97 -6.53 3.58 -2.59
C TYR A 97 -6.80 4.02 -4.03
N GLN A 98 -5.72 4.10 -4.80
CA GLN A 98 -5.73 4.36 -6.24
C GLN A 98 -5.12 3.16 -6.98
N HIS A 99 -5.51 2.99 -8.24
CA HIS A 99 -5.04 1.91 -9.09
C HIS A 99 -4.44 2.46 -10.39
N CYS A 100 -3.26 1.97 -10.76
CA CYS A 100 -2.66 2.19 -12.08
C CYS A 100 -2.30 0.83 -12.71
N ALA A 101 -2.31 0.77 -14.04
CA ALA A 101 -1.82 -0.40 -14.78
C ALA A 101 -1.13 0.00 -16.10
N ALA A 102 -0.17 -0.82 -16.53
CA ALA A 102 0.48 -0.77 -17.84
C ALA A 102 0.54 -2.20 -18.42
N PHE A 103 -0.04 -2.44 -19.59
CA PHE A 103 -0.17 -3.78 -20.19
C PHE A 103 -0.30 -3.72 -21.71
N GLY A 104 -0.09 -4.84 -22.41
CA GLY A 104 -0.30 -4.93 -23.87
C GLY A 104 0.65 -4.03 -24.66
N ALA A 105 0.16 -3.39 -25.73
CA ALA A 105 0.84 -2.25 -26.32
C ALA A 105 0.65 -1.02 -25.42
N PRO A 106 1.68 -0.61 -24.65
CA PRO A 106 1.52 -0.07 -23.31
C PRO A 106 0.26 0.77 -23.14
N HIS A 107 -0.79 0.07 -22.68
CA HIS A 107 -2.07 0.60 -22.33
C HIS A 107 -1.96 1.05 -20.89
N VAL A 108 -1.97 2.35 -20.68
CA VAL A 108 -1.78 2.95 -19.36
C VAL A 108 -3.12 3.40 -18.83
N ARG A 109 -3.57 2.76 -17.74
CA ARG A 109 -4.62 3.29 -16.86
C ARG A 109 -3.92 4.09 -15.75
N THR A 110 -4.16 5.39 -15.68
CA THR A 110 -3.58 6.26 -14.64
C THR A 110 -4.33 6.09 -13.32
N PHE A 111 -3.78 6.63 -12.23
CA PHE A 111 -4.46 6.74 -10.95
C PHE A 111 -5.75 7.57 -10.98
N HIS A 112 -5.91 8.41 -12.02
CA HIS A 112 -7.08 9.24 -12.25
C HIS A 112 -8.08 8.60 -13.22
N ASP A 113 -7.88 7.30 -13.54
CA ASP A 113 -8.69 6.53 -14.48
C ASP A 113 -8.66 7.03 -15.94
N ASP A 114 -7.68 7.87 -16.29
CA ASP A 114 -7.38 8.15 -17.69
C ASP A 114 -6.78 6.92 -18.35
N PHE A 115 -7.13 6.69 -19.61
CA PHE A 115 -6.64 5.53 -20.35
C PHE A 115 -5.98 5.94 -21.65
N HIS A 116 -4.68 5.64 -21.76
CA HIS A 116 -3.87 5.93 -22.93
C HIS A 116 -3.36 4.65 -23.59
N THR A 117 -3.13 4.70 -24.90
CA THR A 117 -2.39 3.68 -25.65
C THR A 117 -1.11 4.33 -26.15
N CYS A 118 0.03 3.71 -25.87
CA CYS A 118 1.30 4.41 -25.93
C CYS A 118 2.35 3.64 -26.71
N ARG A 119 3.21 4.38 -27.42
CA ARG A 119 4.41 3.80 -28.04
C ARG A 119 5.49 3.56 -26.99
N VAL A 120 5.92 4.61 -26.27
CA VAL A 120 6.85 4.57 -25.13
C VAL A 120 7.96 3.51 -25.27
N GLU A 121 8.65 3.53 -26.41
CA GLU A 121 9.78 2.65 -26.71
C GLU A 121 10.97 2.99 -25.80
N GLY A 122 11.72 1.97 -25.38
CA GLY A 122 12.82 2.14 -24.43
C GLY A 122 12.33 2.13 -22.99
N SER A 123 13.08 2.79 -22.10
CA SER A 123 12.80 2.79 -20.66
C SER A 123 12.03 4.02 -20.23
N TRP A 124 10.88 3.83 -19.59
CA TRP A 124 9.98 4.88 -19.13
C TRP A 124 9.58 4.67 -17.66
N PRO A 125 9.52 5.75 -16.85
CA PRO A 125 9.03 5.69 -15.48
C PRO A 125 7.51 5.52 -15.47
N LEU A 126 7.03 4.38 -14.94
CA LEU A 126 5.61 4.22 -14.62
C LEU A 126 5.26 5.03 -13.36
N LEU A 127 6.14 5.01 -12.36
CA LEU A 127 5.98 5.69 -11.08
C LEU A 127 7.35 6.13 -10.58
N ASP A 128 7.46 7.34 -10.05
CA ASP A 128 8.62 7.84 -9.34
C ASP A 128 8.16 8.80 -8.24
N ASN A 129 8.09 8.29 -7.01
CA ASN A 129 7.62 9.03 -5.85
C ASN A 129 8.56 8.79 -4.66
N ASP A 130 8.29 9.38 -3.50
CA ASP A 130 9.17 9.29 -2.32
C ASP A 130 9.41 7.85 -1.80
N TYR A 131 8.58 6.89 -2.22
CA TYR A 131 8.56 5.52 -1.71
C TYR A 131 9.00 4.46 -2.72
N LEU A 132 8.71 4.70 -4.01
CA LEU A 132 8.77 3.69 -5.06
C LEU A 132 9.29 4.33 -6.34
N PHE A 133 10.11 3.56 -7.07
CA PHE A 133 10.43 3.83 -8.45
C PHE A 133 10.10 2.60 -9.30
N VAL A 134 9.33 2.78 -10.36
CA VAL A 134 8.92 1.72 -11.28
C VAL A 134 9.30 2.13 -12.69
N GLN A 135 10.15 1.34 -13.32
CA GLN A 135 10.57 1.54 -14.70
C GLN A 135 10.11 0.36 -15.56
N ALA A 136 9.48 0.67 -16.69
CA ALA A 136 9.14 -0.29 -17.72
C ALA A 136 10.04 -0.07 -18.94
N THR A 137 10.62 -1.15 -19.46
CA THR A 137 11.29 -1.12 -20.76
C THR A 137 10.41 -1.79 -21.80
N SER A 138 10.11 -1.08 -22.87
CA SER A 138 9.29 -1.59 -23.98
C SER A 138 10.08 -1.66 -25.29
N SER A 139 9.80 -2.69 -26.09
CA SER A 139 10.41 -2.89 -27.41
C SER A 139 9.32 -3.11 -28.48
N PRO A 140 9.56 -2.74 -29.75
CA PRO A 140 8.61 -3.00 -30.83
C PRO A 140 8.25 -4.49 -30.94
N VAL A 141 6.98 -4.79 -31.19
CA VAL A 141 6.49 -6.18 -31.37
C VAL A 141 7.12 -6.82 -32.61
N ALA A 142 7.34 -6.02 -33.66
CA ALA A 142 8.03 -6.40 -34.88
C ALA A 142 8.84 -5.22 -35.40
N LYS A 143 9.85 -5.50 -36.24
CA LYS A 143 10.70 -4.47 -36.84
C LYS A 143 9.86 -3.48 -37.64
N GLY A 144 9.93 -2.19 -37.31
CA GLY A 144 9.16 -1.12 -37.95
C GLY A 144 7.71 -0.99 -37.48
N SER A 145 7.26 -1.79 -36.50
CA SER A 145 5.96 -1.62 -35.87
C SER A 145 5.94 -0.45 -34.90
N ASN A 146 4.84 0.32 -34.90
CA ASN A 146 4.59 1.36 -33.90
C ASN A 146 4.08 0.78 -32.57
N ALA A 147 3.60 -0.46 -32.57
CA ALA A 147 3.17 -1.15 -31.36
C ALA A 147 4.40 -1.74 -30.66
N THR A 148 4.56 -1.41 -29.39
CA THR A 148 5.60 -1.96 -28.51
C THR A 148 4.97 -2.91 -27.50
N VAL A 149 5.78 -3.66 -26.77
CA VAL A 149 5.38 -4.45 -25.60
C VAL A 149 6.38 -4.26 -24.50
N THR A 150 5.94 -4.30 -23.24
CA THR A 150 6.85 -4.25 -22.09
C THR A 150 7.57 -5.60 -21.95
N THR A 151 8.89 -5.57 -21.95
CA THR A 151 9.74 -6.76 -21.91
C THR A 151 10.55 -6.88 -20.62
N LYS A 152 10.70 -5.77 -19.90
CA LYS A 152 11.37 -5.73 -18.60
C LYS A 152 10.66 -4.75 -17.67
N LEU A 153 10.53 -5.13 -16.41
CA LEU A 153 10.06 -4.29 -15.32
C LEU A 153 11.10 -4.26 -14.21
N THR A 154 11.44 -3.06 -13.75
CA THR A 154 12.29 -2.83 -12.59
C THR A 154 11.50 -2.04 -11.56
N ILE A 155 11.37 -2.57 -10.34
CA ILE A 155 10.68 -1.92 -9.23
C ILE A 155 11.68 -1.75 -8.09
N ILE A 156 11.87 -0.52 -7.62
CA ILE A 156 12.71 -0.18 -6.49
C ILE A 156 11.80 0.27 -5.36
N PHE A 157 11.81 -0.49 -4.27
CA PHE A 157 11.23 -0.10 -2.98
C PHE A 157 12.29 0.68 -2.23
N LYS A 158 12.11 2.01 -2.11
CA LYS A 158 13.04 2.90 -1.41
C LYS A 158 13.06 2.56 0.08
N SER A 159 14.22 2.68 0.72
CA SER A 159 14.39 2.28 2.12
C SER A 159 13.49 3.09 3.06
N ARG A 160 13.01 2.44 4.11
CA ARG A 160 12.19 3.09 5.15
C ARG A 160 12.72 2.66 6.51
N LYS A 161 13.21 3.64 7.28
CA LYS A 161 13.74 3.43 8.63
C LYS A 161 12.76 2.58 9.46
N GLU A 162 13.32 1.59 10.18
CA GLU A 162 12.60 0.61 11.02
C GLU A 162 11.73 -0.42 10.28
N CYS A 163 11.49 -0.25 8.97
CA CYS A 163 10.66 -1.18 8.20
C CYS A 163 11.47 -2.03 7.23
N ILE A 164 12.08 -1.41 6.22
CA ILE A 164 12.76 -2.16 5.15
C ILE A 164 14.07 -1.49 4.74
N GLU A 165 14.99 -2.32 4.27
CA GLU A 165 16.11 -1.88 3.44
C GLU A 165 15.63 -1.68 2.00
N GLN A 166 16.40 -0.95 1.19
CA GLN A 166 16.06 -0.78 -0.21
C GLN A 166 16.05 -2.15 -0.91
N LYS A 167 14.96 -2.47 -1.60
CA LYS A 167 14.83 -3.71 -2.38
C LYS A 167 14.58 -3.41 -3.84
N VAL A 168 15.18 -4.22 -4.71
CA VAL A 168 15.01 -4.14 -6.16
C VAL A 168 14.39 -5.44 -6.66
N TYR A 169 13.23 -5.34 -7.29
CA TYR A 169 12.62 -6.42 -8.03
C TYR A 169 12.83 -6.18 -9.53
N GLN A 170 13.19 -7.23 -10.26
CA GLN A 170 13.36 -7.17 -11.71
C GLN A 170 12.73 -8.40 -12.34
N ALA A 171 11.88 -8.17 -13.35
CA ALA A 171 11.28 -9.22 -14.16
C ALA A 171 11.59 -8.98 -15.63
N GLU A 172 11.80 -10.07 -16.36
CA GLU A 172 12.07 -10.08 -17.80
C GLU A 172 11.23 -11.17 -18.45
N LEU A 173 11.05 -11.13 -19.77
CA LEU A 173 10.32 -12.18 -20.48
C LEU A 173 10.94 -13.57 -20.22
N GLY A 174 10.11 -14.51 -19.77
CA GLY A 174 10.51 -15.85 -19.39
C GLY A 174 11.09 -15.97 -17.98
N ASN A 175 11.24 -14.87 -17.25
CA ASN A 175 11.81 -14.85 -15.91
C ASN A 175 11.02 -13.92 -14.98
N LEU A 176 10.11 -14.54 -14.21
CA LEU A 176 9.25 -13.88 -13.24
C LEU A 176 9.60 -14.37 -11.82
N PRO A 177 10.68 -13.89 -11.21
CA PRO A 177 11.21 -14.48 -9.97
C PRO A 177 10.30 -14.22 -8.77
N ALA A 178 10.19 -15.19 -7.86
CA ALA A 178 9.54 -15.01 -6.56
C ALA A 178 10.49 -14.39 -5.50
N ALA A 179 11.45 -13.57 -5.94
CA ALA A 179 12.51 -13.00 -5.10
C ALA A 179 12.97 -11.64 -5.63
N PHE A 180 13.51 -10.81 -4.73
CA PHE A 180 14.25 -9.61 -5.07
C PHE A 180 15.60 -9.98 -5.70
N ARG A 181 16.27 -8.99 -6.30
CA ARG A 181 17.56 -9.17 -6.99
C ARG A 181 18.66 -9.75 -6.08
N ASP A 182 18.57 -9.53 -4.77
CA ASP A 182 19.50 -10.08 -3.77
C ASP A 182 19.13 -11.50 -3.32
N GLY A 183 18.11 -12.13 -3.92
CA GLY A 183 17.62 -13.47 -3.60
C GLY A 183 16.65 -13.51 -2.41
N SER A 184 16.42 -12.38 -1.73
CA SER A 184 15.47 -12.34 -0.60
C SER A 184 14.02 -12.30 -1.09
N ALA A 185 13.10 -12.88 -0.31
CA ALA A 185 11.66 -12.77 -0.58
C ALA A 185 10.97 -11.69 0.28
N THR A 186 11.70 -11.00 1.15
CA THR A 186 11.17 -10.03 2.13
C THR A 186 12.05 -8.78 2.21
N GLY A 187 11.55 -7.71 2.83
CA GLY A 187 12.21 -6.40 2.94
C GLY A 187 13.44 -6.32 3.85
N GLY A 188 13.79 -7.39 4.57
CA GLY A 188 14.96 -7.45 5.45
C GLY A 188 14.75 -8.40 6.63
N SER A 189 15.78 -8.57 7.47
CA SER A 189 15.74 -9.48 8.64
C SER A 189 15.21 -8.81 9.93
N GLY A 190 15.00 -7.48 9.91
CA GLY A 190 14.50 -6.74 11.06
C GLY A 190 13.01 -6.98 11.37
N PRO A 191 12.49 -6.47 12.49
CA PRO A 191 11.09 -6.68 12.90
C PRO A 191 10.05 -6.22 11.85
N GLY A 192 10.37 -5.20 11.06
CA GLY A 192 9.54 -4.69 9.98
C GLY A 192 9.78 -5.35 8.62
N GLY A 193 10.75 -6.26 8.48
CA GLY A 193 11.15 -6.80 7.19
C GLY A 193 10.04 -7.59 6.47
N SER A 194 9.14 -8.21 7.23
CA SER A 194 7.93 -8.88 6.71
C SER A 194 6.87 -7.93 6.13
N SER A 195 7.01 -6.62 6.33
CA SER A 195 6.10 -5.61 5.76
C SER A 195 6.29 -5.40 4.25
N LEU A 196 7.35 -5.95 3.67
CA LEU A 196 7.52 -6.10 2.23
C LEU A 196 7.76 -7.57 1.94
N ALA A 197 6.92 -8.19 1.11
CA ALA A 197 7.03 -9.60 0.76
C ALA A 197 6.62 -9.87 -0.69
N ILE A 198 7.31 -10.82 -1.32
CA ILE A 198 6.97 -11.33 -2.66
C ILE A 198 6.21 -12.65 -2.52
N HIS A 199 5.16 -12.81 -3.31
CA HIS A 199 4.40 -14.03 -3.39
C HIS A 199 4.17 -14.42 -4.85
N GLU A 200 4.59 -15.62 -5.21
CA GLU A 200 4.19 -16.25 -6.47
C GLU A 200 2.73 -16.71 -6.35
N ARG A 201 1.84 -16.12 -7.14
CA ARG A 201 0.40 -16.46 -7.15
C ARG A 201 0.10 -17.51 -8.20
N VAL A 202 0.74 -17.40 -9.36
CA VAL A 202 0.67 -18.39 -10.44
C VAL A 202 2.10 -18.64 -10.92
N PRO A 203 2.60 -19.90 -10.84
CA PRO A 203 3.97 -20.23 -11.18
C PRO A 203 4.41 -19.67 -12.53
N GLY A 204 5.46 -18.84 -12.54
CA GLY A 204 6.04 -18.22 -13.73
C GLY A 204 5.11 -17.26 -14.52
N GLN A 205 3.91 -16.96 -14.01
CA GLN A 205 2.93 -16.12 -14.72
C GLN A 205 2.46 -14.91 -13.92
N LEU A 206 2.35 -15.01 -12.59
CA LEU A 206 1.88 -13.91 -11.75
C LEU A 206 2.63 -13.89 -10.42
N VAL A 207 3.34 -12.78 -10.19
CA VAL A 207 3.95 -12.44 -8.92
C VAL A 207 3.22 -11.24 -8.32
N GLU A 208 2.95 -11.32 -7.02
CA GLU A 208 2.37 -10.24 -6.22
C GLU A 208 3.38 -9.78 -5.18
N ILE A 209 3.69 -8.49 -5.15
CA ILE A 209 4.59 -7.88 -4.18
C ILE A 209 3.76 -7.00 -3.25
N ARG A 210 3.71 -7.38 -1.97
CA ARG A 210 2.93 -6.69 -0.94
C ARG A 210 3.86 -5.84 -0.08
N ALA A 211 3.66 -4.52 -0.11
CA ALA A 211 4.38 -3.54 0.69
C ALA A 211 3.41 -2.91 1.71
N SER A 212 3.09 -3.64 2.78
CA SER A 212 2.14 -3.22 3.79
C SER A 212 2.59 -1.97 4.57
N TYR A 213 3.88 -1.68 4.64
CA TYR A 213 4.40 -0.47 5.32
C TYR A 213 4.03 0.85 4.64
N ILE A 214 3.62 0.79 3.36
CA ILE A 214 3.15 1.95 2.57
C ILE A 214 1.76 1.72 1.98
N GLY A 215 1.08 0.62 2.35
CA GLY A 215 -0.25 0.33 1.80
C GLY A 215 -0.22 0.13 0.28
N THR A 216 0.80 -0.56 -0.23
CA THR A 216 0.96 -0.80 -1.67
C THR A 216 0.94 -2.29 -1.97
N THR A 217 0.32 -2.68 -3.08
CA THR A 217 0.39 -4.03 -3.65
C THR A 217 0.63 -3.90 -5.15
N VAL A 218 1.65 -4.60 -5.64
CA VAL A 218 2.01 -4.64 -7.06
C VAL A 218 1.76 -6.05 -7.58
N ALA A 219 1.15 -6.15 -8.75
CA ALA A 219 1.07 -7.38 -9.53
C ALA A 219 1.93 -7.24 -10.78
N VAL A 220 2.79 -8.23 -11.01
CA VAL A 220 3.60 -8.35 -12.23
C VAL A 220 3.21 -9.65 -12.89
N ARG A 221 2.70 -9.56 -14.11
CA ARG A 221 2.15 -10.69 -14.85
C ARG A 221 2.89 -10.88 -16.16
N GLN A 222 3.13 -12.11 -16.56
CA GLN A 222 3.55 -12.45 -17.91
C GLN A 222 2.39 -13.11 -18.65
N ALA A 223 2.03 -12.56 -19.80
CA ALA A 223 1.04 -13.15 -20.70
C ALA A 223 1.59 -13.13 -22.12
N GLY A 224 1.81 -14.31 -22.71
CA GLY A 224 2.50 -14.43 -24.00
C GLY A 224 3.90 -13.82 -23.93
N ARG A 225 4.21 -12.91 -24.87
CA ARG A 225 5.52 -12.27 -25.01
C ARG A 225 5.57 -10.85 -24.44
N GLN A 226 4.77 -10.56 -23.42
CA GLN A 226 4.76 -9.25 -22.75
C GLN A 226 4.58 -9.37 -21.24
N LEU A 227 5.13 -8.40 -20.52
CA LEU A 227 4.91 -8.19 -19.10
C LEU A 227 3.84 -7.13 -18.89
N SER A 228 3.01 -7.33 -17.88
CA SER A 228 2.02 -6.37 -17.44
C SER A 228 2.29 -5.99 -15.99
N PHE A 229 2.08 -4.71 -15.68
CA PHE A 229 2.22 -4.13 -14.36
C PHE A 229 0.86 -3.60 -13.91
N ALA A 230 0.51 -3.89 -12.67
CA ALA A 230 -0.65 -3.32 -11.99
C ALA A 230 -0.26 -2.96 -10.56
N ILE A 231 -0.75 -1.84 -10.06
CA ILE A 231 -0.49 -1.38 -8.69
C ILE A 231 -1.77 -0.89 -8.05
N ARG A 232 -1.99 -1.29 -6.79
CA ARG A 232 -2.90 -0.63 -5.84
C ARG A 232 -2.02 0.06 -4.81
N THR A 233 -2.21 1.36 -4.61
CA THR A 233 -1.43 2.09 -3.60
C THR A 233 -2.30 3.06 -2.83
N ALA A 234 -1.94 3.32 -1.57
CA ALA A 234 -2.60 4.34 -0.78
C ALA A 234 -2.49 5.71 -1.47
N ARG A 235 -3.55 6.51 -1.38
CA ARG A 235 -3.61 7.82 -2.04
C ARG A 235 -2.44 8.74 -1.65
N GLU A 236 -2.11 8.83 -0.37
CA GLU A 236 -1.00 9.68 0.10
C GLU A 236 0.38 9.19 -0.38
N VAL A 237 0.50 7.92 -0.79
CA VAL A 237 1.71 7.37 -1.38
C VAL A 237 1.76 7.63 -2.88
N ALA A 238 0.63 7.51 -3.59
CA ALA A 238 0.55 7.87 -5.02
C ALA A 238 0.90 9.34 -5.28
N GLU A 239 0.49 10.23 -4.37
CA GLU A 239 0.60 11.68 -4.51
C GLU A 239 1.88 12.29 -3.89
N ALA A 240 2.74 11.45 -3.28
CA ALA A 240 3.97 11.90 -2.59
C ALA A 240 5.17 11.99 -3.54
N PHE A 241 5.16 12.97 -4.46
CA PHE A 241 6.26 13.24 -5.37
C PHE A 241 6.49 14.75 -5.52
N GLY A 242 7.73 15.15 -5.78
CA GLY A 242 8.14 16.54 -5.99
C GLY A 242 7.97 17.02 -7.44
N PRO A 243 8.15 18.32 -7.71
CA PRO A 243 8.03 18.89 -9.05
C PRO A 243 9.08 18.36 -10.05
N GLU A 244 10.23 17.89 -9.56
CA GLU A 244 11.31 17.29 -10.38
C GLU A 244 10.92 15.90 -10.93
N GLN A 245 9.84 15.29 -10.43
CA GLN A 245 9.35 13.96 -10.80
C GLN A 245 8.11 14.07 -11.71
N ASP A 246 8.14 14.97 -12.68
CA ASP A 246 6.98 15.33 -13.52
C ASP A 246 6.61 14.25 -14.56
N LEU A 247 7.57 13.44 -15.00
CA LEU A 247 7.34 12.34 -15.94
C LEU A 247 7.02 11.03 -15.22
N GLN A 248 5.73 10.72 -15.06
CA GLN A 248 5.25 9.44 -14.51
C GLN A 248 4.00 8.97 -15.24
N LEU A 249 4.06 7.81 -15.91
CA LEU A 249 2.92 7.32 -16.70
C LEU A 249 1.69 7.02 -15.85
N CYS A 250 1.85 6.55 -14.62
CA CYS A 250 0.71 6.30 -13.72
C CYS A 250 0.00 7.58 -13.25
N VAL A 251 0.66 8.74 -13.30
CA VAL A 251 0.10 10.01 -12.85
C VAL A 251 -0.47 10.79 -14.02
N GLY A 252 0.39 11.18 -14.98
CA GLY A 252 0.03 12.04 -16.11
C GLY A 252 -0.29 11.29 -17.41
N GLY A 253 -0.12 9.96 -17.40
CA GLY A 253 -0.24 9.16 -18.61
C GLY A 253 0.90 9.44 -19.61
N CYS A 254 0.68 9.08 -20.86
CA CYS A 254 1.72 9.19 -21.87
C CYS A 254 1.84 10.62 -22.42
N PRO A 255 3.07 11.13 -22.65
CA PRO A 255 3.28 12.40 -23.33
C PRO A 255 2.59 12.42 -24.69
N ARG A 256 2.11 13.59 -25.14
CA ARG A 256 1.31 13.72 -26.38
C ARG A 256 1.97 13.08 -27.60
N GLY A 257 3.28 13.25 -27.79
CA GLY A 257 4.04 12.65 -28.90
C GLY A 257 4.25 11.14 -28.82
N GLN A 258 3.89 10.50 -27.70
CA GLN A 258 3.94 9.06 -27.51
C GLN A 258 2.55 8.40 -27.52
N ARG A 259 1.47 9.19 -27.62
CA ARG A 259 0.10 8.67 -27.68
C ARG A 259 -0.18 8.11 -29.07
N LEU A 260 -0.66 6.88 -29.12
CA LEU A 260 -1.12 6.23 -30.35
C LEU A 260 -2.61 6.48 -30.52
N ALA A 261 -3.02 6.79 -31.75
CA ALA A 261 -4.43 6.91 -32.07
C ALA A 261 -5.10 5.53 -31.96
N ARG A 262 -6.18 5.45 -31.18
CA ARG A 262 -7.10 4.33 -31.24
C ARG A 262 -7.82 4.39 -32.58
N GLY A 263 -7.46 3.52 -33.52
CA GLY A 263 -8.06 3.52 -34.86
C GLY A 263 -9.59 3.50 -34.79
N ARG A 264 -10.25 4.30 -35.64
CA ARG A 264 -11.72 4.49 -35.62
C ARG A 264 -12.47 3.16 -35.71
N ARG A 265 -13.55 3.02 -34.93
CA ARG A 265 -14.55 1.96 -35.11
C ARG A 265 -15.03 1.99 -36.58
N GLY A 266 -15.00 0.84 -37.26
CA GLY A 266 -15.58 0.67 -38.59
C GLY A 266 -14.64 0.78 -39.81
N GLN A 267 -13.35 1.09 -39.66
CA GLN A 267 -12.40 1.10 -40.80
C GLN A 267 -11.53 -0.17 -40.89
N GLY A 268 -12.06 -1.31 -40.48
CA GLY A 268 -11.30 -2.55 -40.37
C GLY A 268 -11.75 -3.61 -41.37
N GLY A 269 -10.84 -4.03 -42.26
CA GLY A 269 -11.01 -5.23 -43.07
C GLY A 269 -11.16 -6.50 -42.21
N ARG A 270 -11.11 -7.68 -42.84
CA ARG A 270 -11.36 -8.99 -42.20
C ARG A 270 -10.63 -9.22 -40.86
N LEU A 271 -9.41 -8.68 -40.72
CA LEU A 271 -8.58 -8.79 -39.51
C LEU A 271 -9.19 -8.09 -38.27
N ALA A 272 -9.84 -6.93 -38.43
CA ALA A 272 -10.42 -6.21 -37.30
C ALA A 272 -11.64 -6.95 -36.73
N ARG A 273 -12.49 -7.51 -37.60
CA ARG A 273 -13.65 -8.32 -37.16
C ARG A 273 -13.22 -9.59 -36.42
N ALA A 274 -12.14 -10.23 -36.88
CA ALA A 274 -11.57 -11.38 -36.20
C ALA A 274 -11.02 -11.02 -34.80
N ALA A 275 -10.32 -9.88 -34.68
CA ALA A 275 -9.84 -9.38 -33.40
C ALA A 275 -10.99 -9.04 -32.43
N GLU A 276 -12.04 -8.37 -32.91
CA GLU A 276 -13.25 -8.09 -32.12
C GLU A 276 -13.95 -9.36 -31.65
N ALA A 277 -14.10 -10.36 -32.52
CA ALA A 277 -14.71 -11.64 -32.16
C ALA A 277 -13.90 -12.36 -31.06
N LEU A 278 -12.57 -12.40 -31.19
CA LEU A 278 -11.68 -12.97 -30.19
C LEU A 278 -11.80 -12.24 -28.84
N CYS A 279 -11.68 -10.91 -28.84
CA CYS A 279 -11.74 -10.12 -27.61
C CYS A 279 -13.11 -10.20 -26.92
N ARG A 280 -14.20 -10.37 -27.69
CA ARG A 280 -15.56 -10.53 -27.15
C ARG A 280 -15.77 -11.88 -26.45
N GLN A 281 -14.99 -12.90 -26.81
CA GLN A 281 -15.00 -14.18 -26.09
C GLN A 281 -14.27 -14.12 -24.75
N LEU A 282 -13.28 -13.23 -24.62
CA LEU A 282 -12.41 -13.13 -23.44
C LEU A 282 -12.89 -12.09 -22.42
N LEU A 283 -13.41 -10.95 -22.89
CA LEU A 283 -13.76 -9.82 -22.05
C LEU A 283 -15.28 -9.67 -21.91
N PRO A 284 -15.78 -9.33 -20.71
CA PRO A 284 -17.22 -9.38 -20.42
C PRO A 284 -18.02 -8.23 -21.06
N VAL A 285 -17.37 -7.10 -21.38
CA VAL A 285 -18.00 -5.89 -21.90
C VAL A 285 -17.08 -5.17 -22.89
N GLU A 286 -17.65 -4.32 -23.74
CA GLU A 286 -16.90 -3.56 -24.77
C GLU A 286 -16.32 -2.23 -24.26
N ASP A 287 -15.69 -2.28 -23.09
CA ASP A 287 -15.05 -1.14 -22.42
C ASP A 287 -13.63 -0.84 -22.94
N LEU A 288 -12.87 0.02 -22.26
CA LEU A 288 -11.50 0.36 -22.64
C LEU A 288 -10.50 -0.82 -22.59
N TYR A 289 -10.74 -1.86 -21.78
CA TYR A 289 -9.93 -3.09 -21.81
C TYR A 289 -10.22 -3.89 -23.09
N PHE A 290 -11.49 -3.95 -23.52
CA PHE A 290 -11.85 -4.54 -24.81
C PHE A 290 -11.24 -3.78 -25.98
N GLN A 291 -11.30 -2.45 -25.98
CA GLN A 291 -10.68 -1.65 -27.03
C GLN A 291 -9.14 -1.83 -27.07
N ALA A 292 -8.50 -2.00 -25.90
CA ALA A 292 -7.09 -2.34 -25.78
C ALA A 292 -6.78 -3.71 -26.42
N CYS A 293 -7.53 -4.75 -26.05
CA CYS A 293 -7.42 -6.08 -26.65
C CYS A 293 -7.52 -6.03 -28.19
N VAL A 294 -8.54 -5.35 -28.72
CA VAL A 294 -8.75 -5.25 -30.18
C VAL A 294 -7.60 -4.50 -30.84
N PHE A 295 -7.08 -3.44 -30.21
CA PHE A 295 -5.92 -2.70 -30.70
C PHE A 295 -4.68 -3.60 -30.79
N ASP A 296 -4.37 -4.32 -29.71
CA ASP A 296 -3.20 -5.19 -29.62
C ASP A 296 -3.23 -6.29 -30.67
N VAL A 297 -4.31 -7.07 -30.73
CA VAL A 297 -4.44 -8.18 -31.68
C VAL A 297 -4.38 -7.68 -33.12
N ARG A 298 -5.05 -6.55 -33.42
CA ARG A 298 -5.06 -5.99 -34.78
C ARG A 298 -3.71 -5.42 -35.20
N SER A 299 -3.00 -4.74 -34.30
CA SER A 299 -1.75 -4.04 -34.62
C SER A 299 -0.54 -4.98 -34.65
N SER A 300 -0.54 -6.03 -33.82
CA SER A 300 0.52 -7.04 -33.77
C SER A 300 0.29 -8.22 -34.70
N GLY A 301 -0.98 -8.59 -34.95
CA GLY A 301 -1.33 -9.89 -35.53
C GLY A 301 -1.16 -11.07 -34.56
N ASP A 302 -0.85 -10.81 -33.29
CA ASP A 302 -0.62 -11.83 -32.25
C ASP A 302 -1.83 -11.93 -31.32
N ALA A 303 -2.55 -13.06 -31.41
CA ALA A 303 -3.71 -13.35 -30.57
C ALA A 303 -3.36 -13.48 -29.08
N SER A 304 -2.11 -13.80 -28.73
CA SER A 304 -1.68 -13.95 -27.34
C SER A 304 -1.70 -12.63 -26.56
N LEU A 305 -1.61 -11.49 -27.25
CA LEU A 305 -1.72 -10.17 -26.63
C LEU A 305 -3.13 -9.88 -26.10
N ALA A 306 -4.15 -10.60 -26.56
CA ALA A 306 -5.50 -10.49 -26.00
C ALA A 306 -5.54 -10.84 -24.49
N LEU A 307 -4.64 -11.72 -24.04
CA LEU A 307 -4.53 -12.12 -22.64
C LEU A 307 -4.00 -10.98 -21.74
N ALA A 308 -3.31 -10.00 -22.30
CA ALA A 308 -2.84 -8.81 -21.57
C ALA A 308 -4.02 -8.04 -20.96
N ALA A 309 -5.04 -7.77 -21.78
CA ALA A 309 -6.23 -7.04 -21.37
C ALA A 309 -7.07 -7.83 -20.36
N LEU A 310 -7.18 -9.16 -20.53
CA LEU A 310 -7.84 -10.03 -19.56
C LEU A 310 -7.14 -9.99 -18.20
N GLY A 311 -5.82 -10.18 -18.18
CA GLY A 311 -5.02 -10.11 -16.95
C GLY A 311 -5.11 -8.75 -16.26
N ALA A 312 -5.08 -7.66 -17.03
CA ALA A 312 -5.25 -6.31 -16.50
C ALA A 312 -6.64 -6.07 -15.89
N LEU A 313 -7.71 -6.62 -16.49
CA LEU A 313 -9.06 -6.56 -15.93
C LEU A 313 -9.17 -7.36 -14.63
N GLU A 314 -8.56 -8.55 -14.56
CA GLU A 314 -8.48 -9.35 -13.34
C GLU A 314 -7.75 -8.60 -12.21
N ASP A 315 -6.63 -7.95 -12.54
CA ASP A 315 -5.85 -7.17 -11.57
C ASP A 315 -6.63 -5.95 -11.09
N ALA A 316 -7.27 -5.22 -12.01
CA ALA A 316 -8.14 -4.09 -11.68
C ALA A 316 -9.32 -4.50 -10.78
N ARG A 317 -9.94 -5.68 -11.02
CA ARG A 317 -11.01 -6.22 -10.17
C ARG A 317 -10.54 -6.48 -8.73
N ARG A 318 -9.28 -6.88 -8.55
CA ARG A 318 -8.69 -7.09 -7.22
C ARG A 318 -8.27 -5.78 -6.54
N PHE A 319 -7.94 -4.75 -7.32
CA PHE A 319 -7.30 -3.53 -6.83
C PHE A 319 -8.27 -2.34 -6.66
N LEU A 320 -9.39 -2.33 -7.37
CA LEU A 320 -10.40 -1.28 -7.28
C LEU A 320 -11.54 -1.66 -6.30
N PRO A 321 -11.97 -0.74 -5.43
CA PRO A 321 -13.15 -0.95 -4.61
C PRO A 321 -14.43 -0.75 -5.44
N GLY A 322 -15.07 -1.84 -5.85
CA GLY A 322 -16.39 -1.84 -6.50
C GLY A 322 -16.37 -1.87 -8.04
N THR A 323 -17.54 -2.12 -8.64
CA THR A 323 -17.69 -2.38 -10.08
C THR A 323 -17.77 -1.12 -10.95
N ARG A 324 -18.12 0.03 -10.38
CA ARG A 324 -18.33 1.28 -11.14
C ARG A 324 -17.05 1.86 -11.72
N SER A 325 -15.93 1.76 -11.01
CA SER A 325 -14.61 2.19 -11.52
C SER A 325 -13.91 1.10 -12.33
N LEU A 326 -14.39 -0.14 -12.29
CA LEU A 326 -13.75 -1.25 -13.00
C LEU A 326 -13.81 -1.05 -14.51
N HIS A 327 -15.01 -0.81 -15.04
CA HIS A 327 -15.25 -0.66 -16.47
C HIS A 327 -15.28 0.82 -16.87
N LEU A 328 -14.40 1.20 -17.79
CA LEU A 328 -14.32 2.56 -18.33
C LEU A 328 -14.89 2.57 -19.74
N PHE A 329 -15.88 3.41 -19.98
CA PHE A 329 -16.52 3.59 -21.29
C PHE A 329 -16.14 4.96 -21.87
N GLN A 330 -16.12 5.07 -23.20
CA GLN A 330 -15.93 6.33 -23.91
C GLN A 330 -17.27 7.00 -24.19
#